data_AF-A0A7C4D0Y9-F1
#
_entry.id   AF-A0A7C4D0Y9-F1
#
_cell.length_a   1.000
_cell.length_b   1.000
_cell.length_c   1.000
_cell.angle_alpha   90.00
_cell.angle_beta   90.00
_cell.angle_gamma   90.00
#
_symmetry.space_group_name_H-M   'P 1'
#
loop_
_entity.id
_entity.type
_entity.pdbx_description
1 polymer ?
#
loop_
_entity_poly.entity_id
_entity_poly.type
_entity_poly.pdbx_seq_one_letter_code
_entity_poly.pdbx_strand_id
1 'polypeptide(L)'
;MNKAWGMIKDPVHGFVHIYKIEKDVIDTLPLQRLRRIKQLVFVDLVYPGANHTRFEHSIGVMHLAGMVCKALPIDINNEEIQMIRLSALFHDLGHGPFSHTFESILIKKLNKTHEDLTPWI
;
A
#
# COMPACT_ATOMS: atom_id res chain seq x y z
N MET A 1 -5.17 -4.13 -20.22
CA MET A 1 -4.14 -3.35 -19.52
C MET A 1 -2.90 -3.28 -20.41
N ASN A 2 -2.13 -2.20 -20.33
CA ASN A 2 -0.85 -2.10 -21.02
C ASN A 2 0.12 -3.21 -20.58
N LYS A 3 1.16 -3.48 -21.38
CA LYS A 3 2.22 -4.41 -21.00
C LYS A 3 2.80 -4.03 -19.63
N ALA A 4 3.03 -5.02 -18.76
CA ALA A 4 3.69 -4.79 -17.48
C ALA A 4 5.06 -4.13 -17.71
N TRP A 5 5.37 -3.12 -16.90
CA TRP A 5 6.67 -2.46 -16.93
C TRP A 5 7.76 -3.35 -16.32
N GLY A 6 7.42 -4.02 -15.22
CA GLY A 6 8.34 -4.88 -14.49
C GLY A 6 7.62 -5.69 -13.40
N MET A 7 8.43 -6.31 -12.54
CA MET A 7 7.95 -7.14 -11.44
C MET A 7 8.71 -6.82 -10.15
N ILE A 8 8.00 -6.88 -9.03
CA ILE A 8 8.56 -6.84 -7.67
C ILE A 8 8.48 -8.26 -7.10
N LYS A 9 9.58 -8.74 -6.52
CA LYS A 9 9.58 -10.00 -5.78
C LYS A 9 8.92 -9.76 -4.41
N ASP A 10 7.87 -10.52 -4.15
CA ASP A 10 7.12 -10.51 -2.91
C ASP A 10 7.16 -11.93 -2.30
N PRO A 11 7.52 -12.10 -1.03
CA PRO A 11 7.63 -13.43 -0.41
C PRO A 11 6.26 -14.10 -0.19
N VAL A 12 5.17 -13.35 -0.14
CA VAL A 12 3.81 -13.84 0.07
C VAL A 12 3.12 -14.16 -1.26
N HIS A 13 3.29 -13.30 -2.26
CA HIS A 13 2.57 -13.38 -3.54
C HIS A 13 3.43 -13.80 -4.74
N GLY A 14 4.75 -13.99 -4.54
CA GLY A 14 5.66 -14.37 -5.61
C GLY A 14 6.12 -13.18 -6.44
N PHE A 15 5.60 -13.01 -7.66
CA PHE A 15 5.98 -11.89 -8.54
C PHE A 15 4.79 -10.95 -8.76
N VAL A 16 4.88 -9.77 -8.17
CA VAL A 16 3.88 -8.71 -8.33
C VAL A 16 4.22 -7.90 -9.57
N HIS A 17 3.36 -7.98 -10.59
CA HIS A 17 3.50 -7.19 -11.81
C HIS A 17 3.07 -5.74 -11.55
N ILE A 18 3.87 -4.80 -12.05
CA ILE A 18 3.61 -3.36 -11.99
C ILE A 18 3.57 -2.75 -13.39
N TYR A 19 2.64 -1.83 -13.59
CA TYR A 19 2.51 -1.07 -14.83
C TYR A 19 3.25 0.26 -14.75
N LYS A 20 3.43 0.93 -15.89
CA LYS A 20 4.23 2.17 -15.99
C LYS A 20 3.77 3.26 -15.00
N ILE A 21 2.46 3.49 -14.90
CA ILE A 21 1.90 4.48 -13.97
C ILE A 21 2.14 4.09 -12.51
N GLU A 22 2.00 2.80 -12.16
CA GLU A 22 2.25 2.29 -10.81
C GLU A 22 3.72 2.44 -10.44
N LYS A 23 4.64 2.13 -11.36
CA LYS A 23 6.07 2.37 -11.17
C LYS A 23 6.34 3.85 -10.88
N ASP A 24 5.77 4.75 -11.68
CA ASP A 24 6.04 6.18 -11.55
C ASP A 24 5.55 6.74 -10.21
N VAL A 25 4.42 6.25 -9.69
CA VAL A 25 3.95 6.63 -8.35
C VAL A 25 4.73 5.94 -7.23
N ILE A 26 5.10 4.66 -7.39
CA ILE A 26 5.92 3.90 -6.43
C ILE A 26 7.24 4.61 -6.17
N ASP A 27 7.85 5.21 -7.19
CA ASP A 27 9.13 5.92 -7.09
C ASP A 27 9.03 7.32 -6.47
N THR A 28 7.85 7.75 -6.02
CA THR A 28 7.67 9.03 -5.34
C THR A 28 8.11 8.98 -3.87
N LEU A 29 8.49 10.14 -3.32
CA LEU A 29 8.89 10.26 -1.91
C LEU A 29 7.82 9.76 -0.93
N PRO A 30 6.51 10.07 -1.12
CA PRO A 30 5.45 9.52 -0.28
C PRO A 30 5.45 8.00 -0.18
N LEU A 31 5.44 7.27 -1.31
CA LEU A 31 5.44 5.82 -1.26
C LEU A 31 6.76 5.24 -0.77
N GLN A 32 7.91 5.75 -1.23
CA GLN A 32 9.22 5.26 -0.78
C GLN A 32 9.45 5.45 0.72
N ARG A 33 8.81 6.45 1.35
CA ARG A 33 8.86 6.63 2.80
C ARG A 33 8.24 5.48 3.57
N LEU A 34 7.23 4.78 3.02
CA LEU A 34 6.60 3.63 3.68
C LEU A 34 7.57 2.48 3.95
N ARG A 35 8.72 2.40 3.25
CA ARG A 35 9.80 1.43 3.53
C ARG A 35 10.42 1.58 4.91
N ARG A 36 10.19 2.72 5.58
CA ARG A 36 10.72 3.04 6.92
C ARG A 36 9.64 2.97 8.00
N ILE A 37 8.42 2.58 7.65
CA ILE A 37 7.29 2.47 8.57
C ILE A 37 6.92 0.99 8.68
N LYS A 38 7.14 0.39 9.85
CA LYS A 38 6.74 -1.00 10.11
C LYS A 38 5.22 -1.11 10.07
N GLN A 39 4.72 -2.19 9.48
CA GLN A 39 3.29 -2.49 9.48
C GLN A 39 2.78 -2.68 10.91
N LEU A 40 3.47 -3.53 11.67
CA LEU A 40 3.14 -3.87 13.05
C LEU A 40 4.23 -3.36 13.98
N VAL A 41 3.96 -2.25 14.64
CA VAL A 41 4.97 -1.54 15.46
C VAL A 41 5.21 -2.26 16.78
N PHE A 42 6.49 -2.40 17.15
CA PHE A 42 6.98 -3.12 18.34
C PHE A 42 6.69 -4.62 18.39
N VAL A 43 5.89 -5.15 17.47
CA VAL A 43 5.60 -6.59 17.38
C VAL A 43 6.87 -7.39 17.12
N ASP A 44 7.86 -6.79 16.45
CA ASP A 44 9.19 -7.36 16.25
C ASP A 44 9.97 -7.64 17.54
N LEU A 45 9.63 -6.99 18.66
CA LEU A 45 10.24 -7.26 19.96
C LEU A 45 9.82 -8.61 20.56
N VAL A 46 8.69 -9.15 20.11
CA VAL A 46 8.18 -10.49 20.50
C VAL A 46 8.35 -11.49 19.36
N TYR A 47 8.13 -11.06 18.12
CA TYR A 47 8.23 -11.87 16.91
C TYR A 47 9.29 -11.27 15.98
N PRO A 48 10.57 -11.67 16.09
CA PRO A 48 11.67 -11.05 15.34
C PRO A 48 11.53 -11.10 13.83
N GLY A 49 10.64 -11.93 13.27
CA GLY A 49 10.32 -11.97 11.84
C GLY A 49 9.31 -10.92 11.36
N ALA A 50 8.60 -10.23 12.28
CA ALA A 50 7.59 -9.22 11.97
C ALA A 50 8.20 -7.87 11.57
N ASN A 51 9.13 -7.88 10.61
CA ASN A 51 9.84 -6.69 10.13
C ASN A 51 9.21 -6.02 8.91
N HIS A 52 8.10 -6.58 8.42
CA HIS A 52 7.44 -6.07 7.22
C HIS A 52 6.96 -4.63 7.42
N THR A 53 6.98 -3.90 6.32
CA THR A 53 6.76 -2.46 6.22
C THR A 53 5.43 -2.18 5.56
N ARG A 54 4.94 -0.96 5.71
CA ARG A 54 3.74 -0.51 4.98
C ARG A 54 3.96 -0.52 3.47
N PHE A 55 5.20 -0.38 3.01
CA PHE A 55 5.51 -0.44 1.58
C PHE A 55 5.16 -1.79 0.97
N GLU A 56 5.63 -2.90 1.55
CA GLU A 56 5.34 -4.22 0.98
C GLU A 56 3.87 -4.61 1.15
N HIS A 57 3.24 -4.19 2.26
CA HIS A 57 1.78 -4.28 2.43
C HIS A 57 1.04 -3.57 1.29
N SER A 58 1.34 -2.30 1.01
CA SER A 58 0.70 -1.54 -0.07
C SER A 58 0.89 -2.18 -1.45
N ILE A 59 2.07 -2.75 -1.74
CA ILE A 59 2.32 -3.49 -3.00
C ILE A 59 1.48 -4.76 -3.07
N GLY A 60 1.38 -5.51 -1.97
CA GLY A 60 0.56 -6.71 -1.87
C GLY A 60 -0.94 -6.41 -2.03
N VAL A 61 -1.45 -5.36 -1.37
CA VAL A 61 -2.86 -4.96 -1.49
C VAL A 61 -3.19 -4.50 -2.92
N MET A 62 -2.32 -3.72 -3.56
CA MET A 62 -2.46 -3.36 -4.98
C MET A 62 -2.52 -4.61 -5.88
N HIS A 63 -1.66 -5.60 -5.62
CA HIS A 63 -1.66 -6.86 -6.36
C HIS A 63 -3.00 -7.58 -6.22
N LEU A 64 -3.44 -7.81 -4.99
CA LEU A 64 -4.68 -8.52 -4.67
C LEU A 64 -5.90 -7.80 -5.21
N ALA A 65 -5.97 -6.47 -5.11
CA ALA A 65 -7.07 -5.68 -5.66
C ALA A 65 -7.23 -5.94 -7.18
N GLY A 66 -6.12 -5.95 -7.92
CA GLY A 66 -6.15 -6.29 -9.35
C GLY A 66 -6.55 -7.74 -9.64
N MET A 67 -6.21 -8.69 -8.77
CA MET A 67 -6.65 -10.08 -8.90
C MET A 67 -8.15 -10.23 -8.65
N VAL A 68 -8.66 -9.58 -7.60
CA VAL A 68 -10.08 -9.60 -7.25
C VAL A 68 -10.91 -9.03 -8.39
N CYS A 69 -10.55 -7.87 -8.95
CA CYS A 69 -11.28 -7.30 -10.08
C CYS A 69 -11.39 -8.24 -11.28
N LYS A 70 -10.36 -9.07 -11.54
CA LYS A 70 -10.37 -10.05 -12.64
C LYS A 70 -11.14 -11.33 -12.30
N ALA A 71 -11.31 -11.64 -11.02
CA ALA A 71 -11.96 -12.86 -10.56
C ALA A 71 -13.47 -12.67 -10.36
N LEU A 72 -13.93 -11.43 -10.15
CA LEU A 72 -15.35 -11.14 -9.99
C LEU A 72 -16.12 -11.38 -11.31
N PRO A 73 -17.35 -11.91 -11.26
CA PRO A 73 -18.17 -12.17 -12.45
C PRO A 73 -18.88 -10.89 -12.94
N ILE A 74 -18.16 -9.76 -12.97
CA ILE A 74 -18.62 -8.48 -13.48
C ILE A 74 -17.56 -7.92 -14.43
N ASP A 75 -18.02 -7.23 -15.48
CA ASP A 75 -17.11 -6.61 -16.43
C ASP A 75 -16.59 -5.30 -15.85
N ILE A 76 -15.33 -5.31 -15.40
CA ILE A 76 -14.60 -4.14 -14.91
C ILE A 76 -13.56 -3.80 -15.96
N ASN A 77 -13.63 -2.60 -16.52
CA ASN A 77 -12.74 -2.24 -17.61
C ASN A 77 -11.30 -2.03 -17.10
N ASN A 78 -10.33 -2.04 -18.02
CA ASN A 78 -8.92 -1.96 -17.64
C ASN A 78 -8.53 -0.66 -16.93
N GLU A 79 -9.22 0.45 -17.21
CA GLU A 79 -8.97 1.75 -16.57
C GLU A 79 -9.48 1.74 -15.13
N GLU A 80 -10.67 1.18 -14.90
CA GLU A 80 -11.22 0.97 -13.56
C GLU A 80 -10.35 0.05 -12.72
N ILE A 81 -9.86 -1.06 -13.28
CA ILE A 81 -8.91 -1.95 -12.59
C ILE A 81 -7.64 -1.18 -12.22
N GLN A 82 -7.11 -0.36 -13.14
CA GLN A 82 -5.92 0.43 -12.88
C GLN A 82 -6.15 1.47 -11.76
N MET A 83 -7.31 2.12 -11.76
CA MET A 83 -7.72 3.06 -10.72
C MET A 83 -7.86 2.37 -9.36
N ILE A 84 -8.55 1.22 -9.30
CA ILE A 84 -8.70 0.43 -8.07
C ILE A 84 -7.34 0.00 -7.52
N ARG A 85 -6.42 -0.44 -8.39
CA ARG A 85 -5.06 -0.81 -8.00
C ARG A 85 -4.29 0.39 -7.42
N LEU A 86 -4.39 1.56 -8.04
CA LEU A 86 -3.77 2.78 -7.51
C LEU A 86 -4.37 3.19 -6.17
N SER A 87 -5.70 3.15 -6.02
CA SER A 87 -6.36 3.40 -4.74
C SER A 87 -5.89 2.43 -3.65
N ALA A 88 -5.78 1.15 -3.99
CA ALA A 88 -5.24 0.11 -3.12
C ALA A 88 -3.77 0.34 -2.75
N LEU A 89 -2.95 0.84 -3.68
CA LEU A 89 -1.56 1.20 -3.40
C LEU A 89 -1.47 2.38 -2.41
N PHE A 90 -2.38 3.34 -2.52
CA PHE A 90 -2.36 4.59 -1.77
C PHE A 90 -3.06 4.56 -0.41
N HIS A 91 -3.92 3.56 -0.14
CA HIS A 91 -4.81 3.57 1.03
C HIS A 91 -4.09 3.89 2.37
N ASP A 92 -2.88 3.36 2.53
CA ASP A 92 -2.06 3.46 3.75
C ASP A 92 -1.02 4.61 3.73
N LEU A 93 -1.06 5.51 2.74
CA LEU A 93 -0.07 6.61 2.60
C LEU A 93 -0.03 7.52 3.82
N GLY A 94 -1.20 7.80 4.43
CA GLY A 94 -1.36 8.70 5.56
C GLY A 94 -0.78 8.21 6.89
N HIS A 95 -0.24 6.98 6.94
CA HIS A 95 0.38 6.51 8.18
C HIS A 95 1.64 7.29 8.55
N GLY A 96 1.65 7.74 9.81
CA GLY A 96 2.79 8.37 10.45
C GLY A 96 3.80 7.36 11.03
N PRO A 97 4.87 7.84 11.68
CA PRO A 97 5.79 6.98 12.44
C PRO A 97 5.00 6.20 13.50
N PHE A 98 5.46 5.01 13.87
CA PHE A 98 4.75 4.16 14.84
C PHE A 98 3.30 3.77 14.47
N SER A 99 2.90 3.92 13.19
CA SER A 99 1.66 3.34 12.67
C SER A 99 0.43 3.70 13.53
N HIS A 100 -0.41 2.73 13.90
CA HIS A 100 -1.61 2.98 14.71
C HIS A 100 -1.31 3.51 16.11
N THR A 101 -0.09 3.35 16.64
CA THR A 101 0.27 3.96 17.93
C THR A 101 0.24 5.50 17.83
N PHE A 102 0.68 6.06 16.70
CA PHE A 102 0.66 7.50 16.45
C PHE A 102 -0.75 8.05 16.17
N GLU A 103 -1.65 7.20 15.70
CA GLU A 103 -3.05 7.56 15.45
C GLU A 103 -3.77 8.08 16.70
N SER A 104 -3.46 7.52 17.87
CA SER A 104 -3.98 8.03 19.15
C SER A 104 -3.63 9.51 19.39
N ILE A 105 -2.44 9.94 18.96
CA ILE A 105 -1.98 11.33 19.08
C ILE A 105 -2.67 12.19 18.02
N LEU A 106 -2.79 11.71 16.78
CA LEU A 106 -3.51 12.40 15.70
C LEU A 106 -4.96 12.69 16.10
N ILE A 107 -5.66 11.68 16.62
CA ILE A 107 -7.04 11.83 17.11
C ILE A 107 -7.09 12.87 18.22
N LYS A 108 -6.21 12.76 19.23
CA LYS A 108 -6.19 13.69 20.37
C LYS A 108 -5.89 15.14 19.99
N LYS A 109 -5.05 15.37 18.97
CA LYS A 109 -4.55 16.72 18.64
C LYS A 109 -5.28 17.37 17.47
N LEU A 110 -5.76 16.58 16.53
CA LEU A 110 -6.33 17.08 15.27
C LEU A 110 -7.72 16.51 14.99
N ASN A 111 -8.21 15.56 15.80
CA ASN A 111 -9.42 14.79 15.54
C ASN A 111 -9.42 14.16 14.13
N LYS A 112 -8.28 13.57 13.77
CA LYS A 112 -8.02 12.92 12.47
C LYS A 112 -7.41 11.54 12.64
N THR A 113 -7.65 10.66 11.67
CA THR A 113 -7.00 9.35 11.52
C THR A 113 -5.91 9.39 10.45
N HIS A 114 -5.22 8.28 10.22
CA HIS A 114 -4.30 8.18 9.08
C HIS A 114 -5.05 8.27 7.73
N GLU A 115 -6.29 7.79 7.66
CA GLU A 115 -7.14 7.87 6.47
C GLU A 115 -7.42 9.32 6.09
N ASP A 116 -7.68 10.19 7.07
CA ASP A 116 -7.89 11.63 6.84
C ASP A 116 -6.64 12.36 6.33
N LEU A 117 -5.45 11.77 6.51
CA LEU A 117 -4.18 12.31 6.02
C LEU A 117 -3.84 11.84 4.62
N THR A 118 -4.28 10.65 4.21
CA THR A 118 -4.00 10.07 2.89
C THR A 118 -4.32 11.04 1.73
N PRO A 119 -5.47 11.75 1.69
CA PRO A 119 -5.79 12.68 0.60
C PRO A 119 -4.88 13.91 0.49
N TRP A 120 -4.06 14.20 1.50
CA TRP A 120 -3.19 15.38 1.55
C TRP A 120 -1.74 15.09 1.12
N ILE A 121 -1.44 13.81 0.83
CA ILE A 121 -0.12 13.30 0.49
C ILE A 121 -0.11 12.90 -0.98
#